data_AF-A0A0M3SJ04-F1
#
_entry.id   AF-A0A0M3SJ04-F1
#
_cell.length_a   1.000
_cell.length_b   1.000
_cell.length_c   1.000
_cell.angle_alpha   90.00
_cell.angle_beta   90.00
_cell.angle_gamma   90.00
#
_symmetry.space_group_name_H-M   'P 1'
#
loop_
_entity.id
_entity.type
_entity.pdbx_description
1 polymer ?
#
loop_
_entity_poly.entity_id
_entity_poly.type
_entity_poly.pdbx_seq_one_letter_code
_entity_poly.pdbx_strand_id
1 'polypeptide(L)' 'CVYKKTEFLNSKGEYDVDTALAKLKKYISNDDDYAKLSQVGKDCASVNSKPVGDGEAGCERGVLLTQCFLDHK' A
#
# COMPACT_ATOMS: atom_id res chain seq x y z
N CYS A 1 5.52 0.28 -11.98
CA CYS A 1 4.93 0.96 -10.82
C CYS A 1 5.98 1.19 -9.71
N VAL A 2 5.98 2.35 -9.04
CA VAL A 2 6.86 2.63 -7.87
C VAL A 2 6.63 1.59 -6.76
N TYR A 3 5.38 1.25 -6.47
CA TYR A 3 5.05 0.32 -5.39
C TYR A 3 5.58 -1.10 -5.59
N LYS A 4 5.76 -1.54 -6.84
CA LYS A 4 6.41 -2.83 -7.13
C LYS A 4 7.93 -2.77 -6.90
N LYS A 5 8.56 -1.60 -7.13
CA LYS A 5 9.99 -1.38 -6.81
C LYS A 5 10.24 -1.28 -5.31
N THR A 6 9.28 -0.76 -4.55
CA THR A 6 9.38 -0.67 -3.08
C THR A 6 8.92 -1.95 -2.38
N GLU A 7 8.47 -2.97 -3.13
CA GLU A 7 7.91 -4.23 -2.63
C GLU A 7 6.68 -4.01 -1.74
N PHE A 8 5.94 -2.94 -1.98
CA PHE A 8 4.61 -2.72 -1.37
C PHE A 8 3.55 -3.50 -2.13
N LEU A 9 3.81 -3.85 -3.39
CA LEU A 9 3.02 -4.84 -4.11
C LEU A 9 3.81 -6.14 -4.22
N ASN A 10 3.13 -7.26 -4.02
CA ASN A 10 3.70 -8.60 -4.18
C ASN A 10 3.91 -8.95 -5.67
N SER A 11 4.40 -10.16 -5.94
CA SER A 11 4.63 -10.65 -7.31
C SER A 11 3.37 -10.64 -8.19
N LYS A 12 2.18 -10.82 -7.60
CA LYS A 12 0.87 -10.76 -8.25
C LYS A 12 0.34 -9.33 -8.46
N GLY A 13 1.11 -8.31 -8.08
CA GLY A 13 0.71 -6.91 -8.18
C GLY A 13 -0.36 -6.52 -7.15
N GLU A 14 -0.58 -7.34 -6.11
CA GLU A 14 -1.50 -7.06 -5.00
C GLU A 14 -0.76 -6.33 -3.90
N TYR A 15 -1.45 -5.44 -3.19
CA TYR A 15 -0.89 -4.73 -2.05
C TYR A 15 -0.60 -5.69 -0.90
N ASP A 16 0.65 -5.72 -0.48
CA ASP A 16 1.17 -6.48 0.65
C ASP A 16 1.31 -5.54 1.85
N VAL A 17 0.23 -5.48 2.64
CA VAL A 17 0.14 -4.59 3.79
C VAL A 17 1.22 -4.91 4.83
N ASP A 18 1.50 -6.18 5.08
CA ASP A 18 2.43 -6.59 6.12
C ASP A 18 3.87 -6.17 5.76
N THR A 19 4.29 -6.43 4.52
CA THR A 19 5.60 -6.01 4.00
C THR A 19 5.69 -4.48 3.96
N ALA A 20 4.63 -3.80 3.51
CA ALA A 20 4.60 -2.34 3.45
C ALA A 20 4.75 -1.70 4.85
N LEU A 21 4.03 -2.20 5.86
CA LEU A 21 4.11 -1.70 7.24
C LEU A 21 5.46 -2.02 7.89
N ALA A 22 5.99 -3.23 7.67
CA ALA A 22 7.33 -3.60 8.15
C ALA A 22 8.42 -2.68 7.59
N LYS A 23 8.28 -2.25 6.32
CA LYS A 23 9.17 -1.26 5.71
C LYS A 23 8.93 0.13 6.25
N LEU A 24 7.67 0.56 6.39
CA LEU A 24 7.29 1.87 6.90
C LEU A 24 7.86 2.11 8.31
N LYS A 25 7.86 1.08 9.18
CA LYS A 25 8.42 1.16 10.53
C LYS A 25 9.90 1.54 10.55
N LYS A 26 10.65 1.29 9.47
CA LYS A 26 12.07 1.67 9.35
C LYS A 26 12.27 3.17 9.11
N TYR A 27 11.23 3.87 8.64
CA TYR A 27 11.27 5.27 8.25
C TYR A 27 10.50 6.19 9.20
N ILE A 28 9.56 5.64 9.98
CA ILE A 28 8.77 6.38 10.97
C ILE A 28 9.32 6.06 12.37
N SER A 29 9.91 7.06 13.04
CA SER A 29 10.43 6.91 14.41
C SER A 29 9.42 7.24 15.50
N ASN A 30 8.27 7.83 15.15
CA ASN A 30 7.20 8.17 16.06
C ASN A 30 6.12 7.08 16.06
N ASP A 31 5.84 6.49 17.23
CA ASP A 31 4.89 5.38 17.35
C ASP A 31 3.43 5.77 17.07
N ASP A 32 3.02 7.01 17.40
CA ASP A 32 1.67 7.51 17.11
C ASP A 32 1.46 7.71 15.61
N ASP A 33 2.45 8.27 14.92
CA ASP A 33 2.42 8.44 13.46
C ASP A 33 2.44 7.07 12.78
N TYR A 34 3.24 6.13 13.29
CA TYR A 34 3.24 4.76 12.79
C TYR A 34 1.88 4.09 13.01
N ALA A 35 1.24 4.27 14.16
CA ALA A 35 -0.08 3.70 14.44
C ALA A 35 -1.14 4.22 13.46
N LYS A 36 -1.18 5.55 13.24
CA LYS A 36 -2.09 6.18 12.28
C LYS A 36 -1.87 5.66 10.86
N LEU A 37 -0.64 5.68 10.37
CA LEU A 37 -0.31 5.20 9.03
C LEU A 37 -0.54 3.69 8.89
N SER A 38 -0.35 2.91 9.97
CA SER A 38 -0.64 1.48 9.98
C SER A 38 -2.12 1.18 9.85
N GLN A 39 -2.97 1.99 10.48
CA GLN A 39 -4.41 1.87 10.35
C GLN A 39 -4.85 2.20 8.93
N VAL A 40 -4.39 3.33 8.38
CA VAL A 40 -4.66 3.71 6.98
C VAL A 40 -4.15 2.65 5.99
N GLY A 41 -2.95 2.11 6.23
CA GLY A 41 -2.40 1.00 5.44
C GLY A 41 -3.34 -0.21 5.39
N LYS A 42 -3.90 -0.61 6.53
CA LYS A 42 -4.85 -1.74 6.61
C LYS A 42 -6.18 -1.43 5.93
N ASP A 43 -6.72 -0.22 6.11
CA ASP A 43 -7.97 0.19 5.47
C ASP A 43 -7.85 0.17 3.94
N CYS A 44 -6.69 0.58 3.43
CA CYS A 44 -6.39 0.56 2.01
C CYS A 44 -6.11 -0.84 1.43
N ALA A 45 -6.07 -1.90 2.23
CA ALA A 45 -5.99 -3.27 1.71
C ALA A 45 -7.18 -3.65 0.82
N SER A 46 -8.32 -2.95 0.97
CA SER A 46 -9.51 -3.08 0.13
C SER A 46 -9.27 -2.85 -1.37
N VAL A 47 -8.17 -2.18 -1.77
CA VAL A 47 -7.81 -2.00 -3.19
C VAL A 47 -7.50 -3.32 -3.90
N ASN A 48 -7.16 -4.39 -3.17
CA ASN A 48 -6.94 -5.72 -3.75
C ASN A 48 -8.22 -6.31 -4.36
N SER A 49 -9.38 -5.95 -3.83
CA SER A 49 -10.69 -6.40 -4.34
C SER A 49 -11.18 -5.59 -5.54
N LYS A 50 -10.50 -4.50 -5.90
CA LYS A 50 -10.87 -3.67 -7.06
C LYS A 50 -10.34 -4.29 -8.35
N PRO A 51 -11.14 -4.33 -9.42
CA PRO A 51 -10.68 -4.80 -10.72
C PRO A 51 -9.61 -3.86 -11.28
N VAL A 52 -8.60 -4.42 -11.92
CA VAL A 52 -7.51 -3.71 -12.61
C VAL A 52 -7.23 -4.38 -13.95
N GLY A 53 -6.88 -3.58 -14.96
CA GLY A 53 -6.59 -4.04 -16.32
C GLY A 53 -5.15 -4.49 -16.54
N ASP A 54 -4.22 -4.07 -15.69
CA ASP A 54 -2.78 -4.34 -15.85
C ASP A 54 -2.27 -5.55 -15.04
N GLY A 55 -3.19 -6.28 -14.40
CA GLY A 55 -2.93 -7.56 -13.74
C GLY A 55 -1.74 -7.52 -12.78
N GLU A 56 -0.75 -8.38 -13.03
CA GLU A 56 0.43 -8.49 -12.17
C GLU A 56 1.36 -7.28 -12.24
N ALA A 57 1.24 -6.40 -13.23
CA ALA A 57 2.03 -5.17 -13.27
C ALA A 57 1.72 -4.26 -12.06
N GLY A 58 0.47 -4.29 -11.58
CA GLY A 58 0.02 -3.62 -10.35
C GLY A 58 0.14 -2.09 -10.36
N CYS A 59 0.33 -1.47 -11.52
CA CYS A 59 0.37 -0.01 -11.67
C CYS A 59 -0.99 0.62 -11.38
N GLU A 60 -2.08 0.08 -11.93
CA GLU A 60 -3.43 0.60 -11.65
C GLU A 60 -3.79 0.41 -10.18
N ARG A 61 -3.46 -0.74 -9.59
CA ARG A 61 -3.64 -0.97 -8.16
C ARG A 61 -2.79 -0.03 -7.31
N GLY A 62 -1.58 0.31 -7.77
CA GLY A 62 -0.74 1.34 -7.17
C GLY A 62 -1.41 2.72 -7.17
N VAL A 63 -2.09 3.11 -8.26
CA VAL A 63 -2.87 4.36 -8.31
C VAL A 63 -4.02 4.33 -7.30
N LEU A 64 -4.77 3.22 -7.24
CA LEU A 64 -5.86 3.04 -6.27
C LEU A 64 -5.35 3.12 -4.82
N LEU A 65 -4.18 2.55 -4.56
CA LEU A 65 -3.52 2.61 -3.25
C LEU A 65 -3.12 4.04 -2.89
N THR A 66 -2.50 4.79 -3.81
CA THR A 66 -2.20 6.21 -3.59
C THR A 66 -3.47 7.01 -3.32
N GLN A 67 -4.52 6.81 -4.11
CA GLN A 67 -5.79 7.52 -3.91
C GLN A 67 -6.36 7.24 -2.52
N CYS A 68 -6.38 5.98 -2.10
CA CYS A 68 -6.85 5.62 -0.77
C CYS A 68 -6.05 6.34 0.33
N PHE A 69 -4.71 6.37 0.24
CA PHE A 69 -3.90 7.13 1.20
C PHE A 69 -4.19 8.63 1.22
N LEU A 70 -4.54 9.22 0.07
CA LEU A 70 -4.91 10.63 -0.02
C LEU A 70 -6.30 10.91 0.55
N ASP A 71 -7.23 9.95 0.50
CA ASP A 71 -8.58 10.07 1.07
C ASP A 71 -8.55 10.05 2.62
N HIS A 72 -7.49 9.50 3.20
CA HIS A 72 -7.26 9.44 4.66
C HIS A 72 -6.32 10.55 5.18
N LYS A 73 -6.05 11.58 4.37
CA LYS A 73 -5.10 12.65 4.68
C LYS A 73 -5.64 13.72 5.62
#